data_AF-A0A1B1KD68-F1
#
_entry.id   AF-A0A1B1KD68-F1
#
_cell.length_a   1.000
_cell.length_b   1.000
_cell.length_c   1.000
_cell.angle_alpha   90.00
_cell.angle_beta   90.00
_cell.angle_gamma   90.00
#
_symmetry.space_group_name_H-M   'P 1'
#
loop_
_entity.id
_entity.type
_entity.pdbx_description
1 polymer ?
#
loop_
_entity_poly.entity_id
_entity_poly.type
_entity_poly.pdbx_seq_one_letter_code
_entity_poly.pdbx_strand_id
1 'polypeptide(L)'
;MGMSKTLRLEDDAIQRCVGICNTMIEQLDDALKKANQLSKVSGFGGFDSAVELQGKYQDKLNGGTGSGSVVERLRQFRDTVMVMRDTFAAGGDAFADTDSAIRIALSSVQGEVS
;
A
#
# COMPACT_ATOMS: atom_id res chain seq x y z
N MET A 1 -6.87 -13.24 -38.31
CA MET A 1 -5.77 -13.52 -37.36
C MET A 1 -6.18 -12.94 -36.00
N GLY A 2 -6.94 -13.69 -35.21
CA GLY A 2 -7.42 -13.24 -33.89
C GLY A 2 -6.28 -13.35 -32.88
N MET A 3 -5.82 -12.20 -32.37
CA MET A 3 -4.83 -12.14 -31.31
C MET A 3 -5.47 -12.56 -29.99
N SER A 4 -5.57 -13.85 -29.70
CA SER A 4 -5.70 -14.33 -28.33
C SER A 4 -4.36 -14.13 -27.65
N LYS A 5 -4.06 -12.89 -27.30
CA LYS A 5 -2.93 -12.53 -26.46
C LYS A 5 -3.33 -13.03 -25.07
N THR A 6 -3.11 -14.32 -24.80
CA THR A 6 -3.29 -14.91 -23.49
C THR A 6 -2.50 -14.04 -22.53
N LEU A 7 -3.21 -13.27 -21.70
CA LEU A 7 -2.65 -12.51 -20.58
C LEU A 7 -2.09 -13.53 -19.60
N ARG A 8 -0.92 -14.08 -19.92
CA ARG A 8 -0.09 -14.76 -18.93
C ARG A 8 0.49 -13.66 -18.08
N LEU A 9 -0.10 -13.44 -16.91
CA LEU A 9 0.67 -12.86 -15.82
C LEU A 9 1.87 -13.78 -15.63
N GLU A 10 3.08 -13.23 -15.69
CA GLU A 10 4.25 -13.96 -15.22
C GLU A 10 3.97 -14.37 -13.77
N ASP A 11 4.22 -15.64 -13.41
CA ASP A 11 3.87 -16.22 -12.09
C ASP A 11 4.39 -15.37 -10.92
N ASP A 12 5.44 -14.57 -11.15
CA ASP A 12 6.07 -13.70 -10.16
C ASP A 12 5.56 -12.24 -10.17
N ALA A 13 4.75 -11.83 -11.16
CA ALA A 13 4.32 -10.45 -11.32
C ALA A 13 3.45 -9.96 -10.14
N ILE A 14 2.52 -10.80 -9.65
CA ILE A 14 1.72 -10.50 -8.46
C ILE A 14 2.62 -10.38 -7.23
N GLN A 15 3.56 -11.32 -7.05
CA GLN A 15 4.48 -11.32 -5.91
C GLN A 15 5.37 -10.06 -5.92
N ARG A 16 5.82 -9.62 -7.10
CA ARG A 16 6.53 -8.35 -7.27
C ARG A 16 5.67 -7.15 -6.89
N CYS A 17 4.42 -7.07 -7.35
CA CYS A 17 3.50 -5.99 -6.99
C CYS A 17 3.23 -5.93 -5.48
N VAL A 18 2.93 -7.08 -4.86
CA VAL A 18 2.75 -7.18 -3.41
C VAL A 18 4.03 -6.76 -2.66
N GLY A 19 5.20 -7.20 -3.13
CA GLY A 19 6.50 -6.83 -2.55
C GLY A 19 6.80 -5.33 -2.63
N ILE A 20 6.45 -4.68 -3.74
CA ILE A 20 6.57 -3.22 -3.89
C ILE A 20 5.63 -2.52 -2.90
N CYS A 21 4.37 -2.95 -2.80
CA CYS A 21 3.43 -2.38 -1.85
C CYS A 21 3.91 -2.53 -0.39
N ASN A 22 4.50 -3.68 -0.03
CA ASN A 22 5.07 -3.88 1.30
C ASN A 22 6.23 -2.91 1.57
N THR A 23 7.16 -2.75 0.62
CA THR A 23 8.25 -1.78 0.73
C THR A 23 7.72 -0.35 0.91
N MET A 24 6.67 0.02 0.18
CA MET A 24 6.04 1.34 0.31
C MET A 24 5.38 1.53 1.69
N ILE A 25 4.70 0.51 2.22
CA ILE A 25 4.12 0.54 3.57
C ILE A 25 5.21 0.74 4.63
N GLU A 26 6.33 0.02 4.54
CA GLU A 26 7.45 0.15 5.48
C GLU A 26 8.02 1.58 5.48
N GLN A 27 8.22 2.18 4.30
CA GLN A 27 8.68 3.56 4.19
C GLN A 27 7.70 4.56 4.80
N LEU A 28 6.40 4.33 4.68
CA LEU A 28 5.36 5.17 5.27
C LEU A 28 5.29 5.02 6.78
N ASP A 29 5.45 3.80 7.30
CA ASP A 29 5.51 3.54 8.73
C ASP A 29 6.73 4.25 9.36
N ASP A 30 7.87 4.25 8.67
CA ASP A 30 9.05 4.99 9.12
C ASP A 30 8.88 6.50 9.02
N ALA A 31 8.21 7.00 7.98
CA ALA A 31 7.85 8.42 7.88
C ALA A 31 6.90 8.84 9.01
N LEU A 32 5.92 8.00 9.37
CA LEU A 32 5.04 8.21 10.51
C LEU A 32 5.80 8.26 11.83
N LYS A 33 6.74 7.34 12.06
CA LYS A 33 7.61 7.37 13.26
C LYS A 33 8.40 8.68 13.35
N LYS A 34 9.00 9.13 12.25
CA LYS A 34 9.76 10.38 12.19
C LYS A 34 8.86 11.60 12.43
N ALA A 35 7.68 11.64 11.81
CA ALA A 35 6.70 12.71 12.02
C ALA A 35 6.25 12.77 13.49
N ASN A 36 6.01 11.61 14.13
CA ASN A 36 5.70 11.53 15.55
C ASN A 36 6.87 11.96 16.44
N GLN A 37 8.13 11.75 16.04
CA GLN A 37 9.29 12.28 16.77
C GLN A 37 9.39 13.80 16.66
N LEU A 38 9.12 14.34 15.47
CA LEU A 38 9.04 15.78 15.22
C LEU A 38 7.91 16.45 15.99
N SER A 39 6.84 15.74 16.39
CA SER A 39 5.80 16.32 17.26
C SER A 39 6.33 16.84 18.61
N LYS A 40 7.49 16.32 19.05
CA LYS A 40 8.15 16.69 20.30
C LYS A 40 9.11 17.89 20.12
N VAL A 41 8.80 18.85 19.24
CA VAL A 41 9.61 20.07 19.14
C VAL A 41 9.50 20.87 20.43
N SER A 42 10.59 20.86 21.21
CA SER A 42 10.84 21.77 22.33
C SER A 42 11.93 22.76 21.93
N GLY A 43 11.94 23.96 22.53
CA GLY A 43 13.05 24.92 22.37
C GLY A 43 12.69 26.26 21.75
N PHE A 44 11.40 26.60 21.59
CA PHE A 44 10.98 27.92 21.12
C PHE A 44 11.16 29.04 22.16
N GLY A 45 11.37 28.70 23.44
CA GLY A 45 11.45 29.67 24.54
C GLY A 45 10.10 29.89 25.25
N GLY A 46 10.07 30.80 26.22
CA GLY A 46 8.89 31.05 27.08
C GLY A 46 8.05 32.28 26.71
N PHE A 47 8.31 32.90 25.55
CA PHE A 47 7.51 34.03 25.08
C PHE A 47 6.16 33.55 24.51
N ASP A 48 5.10 34.34 24.64
CA ASP A 48 3.76 33.96 24.16
C ASP A 48 3.76 33.62 22.66
N SER A 49 4.52 34.35 21.85
CA SER A 49 4.68 34.09 20.41
C SER A 49 5.37 32.75 20.10
N ALA A 50 6.29 32.32 20.96
CA ALA A 50 6.99 31.05 20.84
C ALA A 50 6.05 29.86 21.14
N VAL A 51 5.18 30.01 22.15
CA VAL A 51 4.14 29.02 22.48
C VAL A 51 3.12 28.90 21.35
N GLU A 52 2.68 30.02 20.78
CA GLU A 52 1.72 30.03 19.68
C GLU A 52 2.30 29.40 18.40
N LEU A 53 3.58 29.65 18.11
CA LEU A 53 4.27 29.02 16.97
C LEU A 53 4.39 27.51 17.18
N GLN A 54 4.75 27.07 18.38
CA GLN A 54 4.83 25.66 18.73
C GLN A 54 3.48 24.96 18.54
N GLY A 55 2.37 25.58 18.97
CA GLY A 55 1.02 25.06 18.75
C GLY A 55 0.67 24.90 17.27
N LYS A 56 0.90 25.93 16.45
CA LYS A 56 0.64 25.86 15.00
C LYS A 56 1.48 24.79 14.29
N TYR A 57 2.74 24.61 14.71
CA TYR A 57 3.59 23.53 14.20
C TYR A 57 3.06 22.15 14.62
N GLN A 58 2.62 22.00 15.86
CA GLN A 58 2.01 20.76 16.35
C GLN A 58 0.72 20.43 15.62
N ASP A 59 -0.14 21.41 15.34
CA ASP A 59 -1.39 21.22 14.58
C ASP A 59 -1.10 20.78 13.15
N LYS A 60 -0.13 21.41 12.48
CA LYS A 60 0.25 21.06 11.11
C LYS A 60 0.81 19.63 11.02
N LEU A 61 1.46 19.15 12.08
CA LEU A 61 2.06 17.81 12.13
C LEU A 61 1.07 16.74 12.59
N ASN A 62 0.34 16.99 13.68
CA ASN A 62 -0.44 15.98 14.42
C ASN A 62 -1.93 16.29 14.51
N GLY A 63 -2.43 17.29 13.79
CA GLY A 63 -3.85 17.59 13.75
C GLY A 63 -4.70 16.32 13.53
N GLY A 64 -5.89 16.31 14.14
CA GLY A 64 -6.81 15.17 14.11
C GLY A 64 -7.42 14.88 12.73
N THR A 65 -8.40 13.98 12.69
CA THR A 65 -9.13 13.64 11.45
C THR A 65 -9.76 14.88 10.80
N GLY A 66 -9.52 15.08 9.51
CA GLY A 66 -9.97 16.23 8.74
C GLY A 66 -9.07 17.46 8.83
N SER A 67 -7.94 17.40 9.54
CA SER A 67 -7.00 18.53 9.69
C SER A 67 -6.09 18.72 8.47
N GLY A 68 -5.91 17.69 7.65
CA GLY A 68 -4.92 17.69 6.58
C GLY A 68 -3.48 17.65 7.09
N SER A 69 -3.29 17.25 8.36
CA SER A 69 -1.97 17.15 8.97
C SER A 69 -1.07 16.17 8.24
N VAL A 70 0.25 16.32 8.40
CA VAL A 70 1.23 15.42 7.80
C VAL A 70 0.99 13.98 8.25
N VAL A 71 0.71 13.75 9.54
CA VAL A 71 0.40 12.42 10.07
C VAL A 71 -0.87 11.87 9.45
N GLU A 72 -1.91 12.67 9.30
CA GLU A 72 -3.16 12.23 8.68
C GLU A 72 -2.95 11.83 7.21
N ARG A 73 -2.23 12.65 6.44
CA ARG A 73 -1.94 12.35 5.03
C ARG A 73 -1.12 11.06 4.85
N LEU A 74 -0.11 10.86 5.71
CA LEU A 74 0.68 9.63 5.69
C LEU A 74 -0.16 8.39 6.01
N ARG A 75 -1.12 8.49 6.95
CA ARG A 75 -2.07 7.40 7.24
C ARG A 75 -2.97 7.10 6.04
N GLN A 76 -3.59 8.13 5.44
CA GLN A 76 -4.45 7.97 4.27
C GLN A 76 -3.71 7.28 3.10
N PHE A 77 -2.46 7.66 2.87
CA PHE A 77 -1.65 7.06 1.82
C PHE A 77 -1.29 5.60 2.15
N ARG A 78 -0.93 5.31 3.42
CA ARG A 78 -0.71 3.94 3.89
C ARG A 78 -1.93 3.05 3.69
N ASP A 79 -3.11 3.53 4.06
CA ASP A 79 -4.37 2.78 3.91
C ASP A 79 -4.65 2.49 2.42
N THR A 80 -4.41 3.46 1.56
CA THR A 80 -4.55 3.27 0.11
C THR A 80 -3.59 2.20 -0.42
N VAL A 81 -2.31 2.22 -0.01
CA VAL A 81 -1.32 1.23 -0.44
C VAL A 81 -1.66 -0.17 0.11
N MET A 82 -2.21 -0.27 1.32
CA MET A 82 -2.71 -1.54 1.85
C MET A 82 -3.86 -2.10 1.01
N VAL A 83 -4.83 -1.27 0.63
CA VAL A 83 -5.92 -1.69 -0.26
C VAL A 83 -5.39 -2.14 -1.62
N MET A 84 -4.39 -1.45 -2.17
CA MET A 84 -3.74 -1.86 -3.42
C MET A 84 -3.08 -3.23 -3.28
N ARG A 85 -2.31 -3.45 -2.21
CA ARG A 85 -1.67 -4.74 -1.92
C ARG A 85 -2.69 -5.87 -1.85
N ASP A 86 -3.75 -5.67 -1.08
CA ASP A 86 -4.79 -6.68 -0.85
C ASP A 86 -5.54 -6.99 -2.15
N THR A 87 -5.75 -5.97 -2.99
CA THR A 87 -6.33 -6.15 -4.33
C THR A 87 -5.41 -6.95 -5.25
N PHE A 88 -4.10 -6.69 -5.23
CA PHE A 88 -3.14 -7.47 -6.02
C PHE A 88 -3.07 -8.93 -5.56
N ALA A 89 -3.08 -9.17 -4.25
CA ALA A 89 -3.09 -10.51 -3.68
C ALA A 89 -4.37 -11.27 -4.09
N ALA A 90 -5.54 -10.69 -3.85
CA ALA A 90 -6.82 -11.31 -4.19
C ALA A 90 -7.00 -11.54 -5.70
N GLY A 91 -6.54 -10.59 -6.53
CA GLY A 91 -6.52 -10.76 -7.97
C GLY A 91 -5.63 -11.92 -8.39
N GLY A 92 -4.45 -12.04 -7.79
CA GLY A 92 -3.51 -13.12 -8.08
C GLY A 92 -4.02 -14.51 -7.71
N ASP A 93 -4.64 -14.65 -6.54
CA ASP A 93 -5.24 -15.91 -6.11
C ASP A 93 -6.34 -16.36 -7.08
N ALA A 94 -7.22 -15.44 -7.50
CA ALA A 94 -8.27 -15.74 -8.48
C ALA A 94 -7.72 -16.15 -9.86
N PHE A 95 -6.60 -15.56 -10.29
CA PHE A 95 -5.92 -15.97 -11.52
C PHE A 95 -5.26 -17.35 -11.39
N ALA A 96 -4.59 -17.63 -10.29
CA ALA A 96 -3.95 -18.93 -10.03
C ALA A 96 -4.99 -20.07 -9.98
N ASP A 97 -6.12 -19.85 -9.32
CA ASP A 97 -7.23 -20.80 -9.27
C ASP A 97 -7.79 -21.08 -10.67
N THR A 98 -7.97 -20.02 -11.47
CA THR A 98 -8.47 -20.13 -12.85
C THR A 98 -7.50 -20.90 -13.75
N ASP A 99 -6.19 -20.60 -13.66
CA ASP A 99 -5.17 -21.31 -14.45
C ASP A 99 -5.05 -22.78 -14.06
N SER A 100 -5.12 -23.09 -12.75
CA SER A 100 -5.14 -24.46 -12.25
C SER A 100 -6.37 -25.24 -12.77
N ALA A 101 -7.57 -24.64 -12.71
CA ALA A 101 -8.79 -25.24 -13.24
C ALA A 101 -8.70 -25.49 -14.76
N ILE A 102 -8.13 -24.55 -15.51
CA ILE A 102 -7.90 -24.69 -16.95
C ILE A 102 -6.88 -25.81 -17.25
N ARG A 103 -5.78 -25.91 -16.49
CA ARG A 103 -4.80 -27.01 -16.65
C ARG A 103 -5.43 -28.38 -16.41
N ILE A 104 -6.27 -28.50 -15.38
CA ILE A 104 -6.98 -29.75 -15.08
C ILE A 104 -7.91 -30.11 -16.24
N ALA A 105 -8.73 -29.17 -16.71
CA ALA A 105 -9.65 -29.39 -17.83
C ALA A 105 -8.92 -29.74 -19.14
N LEU A 106 -7.76 -29.13 -19.41
CA LEU A 106 -6.92 -29.47 -20.57
C LEU A 106 -6.32 -30.88 -20.45
N SER A 107 -5.87 -31.28 -19.25
CA SER A 107 -5.30 -32.61 -19.02
C SER A 107 -6.33 -33.73 -19.17
N SER A 108 -7.60 -33.50 -18.77
CA SER A 108 -8.67 -34.48 -18.94
C SER A 108 -9.03 -34.68 -20.42
N VAL A 109 -9.08 -33.60 -21.21
CA VAL A 109 -9.34 -33.69 -22.66
C VAL A 109 -8.19 -34.38 -23.40
N GLN A 110 -6.94 -34.19 -22.99
CA GLN A 110 -5.80 -34.92 -23.60
C GLN A 110 -5.79 -36.42 -23.25
N GLY A 111 -6.29 -36.80 -22.07
CA GLY A 111 -6.41 -38.20 -21.66
C GLY A 111 -7.54 -38.97 -22.38
N GLU A 112 -8.57 -38.28 -22.86
CA GLU A 112 -9.70 -38.90 -23.58
C GLU A 112 -9.43 -39.11 -25.10
N VAL A 113 -8.31 -38.58 -25.61
CA VAL A 113 -7.95 -38.62 -27.04
C VAL A 113 -6.79 -39.61 -27.32
N SER A 114 -6.40 -40.44 -26.33
CA SER A 114 -5.49 -41.60 -26.50
C SER A 114 -6.24 -42.91 -26.31
#